data_AF-A0A963WFC0-F1
#
_entry.id   AF-A0A963WFC0-F1
#
_cell.length_a   1.000
_cell.length_b   1.000
_cell.length_c   1.000
_cell.angle_alpha   90.00
_cell.angle_beta   90.00
_cell.angle_gamma   90.00
#
_symmetry.space_group_name_H-M   'P 1'
#
loop_
_entity.id
_entity.type
_entity.pdbx_description
1 polymer ?
#
loop_
_entity_poly.entity_id
_entity_poly.type
_entity_poly.pdbx_seq_one_letter_code
_entity_poly.pdbx_strand_id
1 'polypeptide(L)' 'GLGIGIVAEMAMADAREADLVTRPLGQLFGQNVARIAVKRGAYLRDFVYHFATLLSDRLDRDLISKAMTGHIDHYEL' A
#
# COMPACT_ATOMS: atom_id res chain seq x y z
N GLY A 1 -8.38 -29.77 10.70
CA GLY A 1 -8.23 -28.35 10.33
C GLY A 1 -8.16 -27.50 11.59
N LEU A 2 -7.30 -26.47 11.61
CA LEU A 2 -7.04 -25.61 12.77
C LEU A 2 -8.02 -24.40 12.85
N GLY A 3 -8.67 -24.02 11.75
CA GLY A 3 -9.63 -22.92 11.71
C GLY A 3 -9.84 -22.33 10.31
N ILE A 4 -10.49 -21.16 10.24
CA ILE A 4 -10.72 -20.35 9.04
C ILE A 4 -9.67 -19.23 9.02
N GLY A 5 -8.95 -19.06 7.90
CA GLY A 5 -8.00 -17.97 7.70
C GLY A 5 -8.65 -16.75 7.05
N ILE A 6 -8.40 -15.55 7.58
CA ILE A 6 -8.78 -14.27 6.97
C ILE A 6 -7.51 -13.60 6.48
N VAL A 7 -7.40 -13.37 5.18
CA VAL A 7 -6.20 -12.82 4.54
C VAL A 7 -6.57 -11.73 3.53
N ALA A 8 -5.61 -10.87 3.19
CA ALA A 8 -5.76 -9.91 2.11
C ALA A 8 -5.90 -10.64 0.77
N GLU A 9 -6.73 -10.12 -0.13
CA GLU A 9 -7.02 -10.75 -1.43
C GLU A 9 -5.75 -10.99 -2.26
N MET A 10 -4.81 -10.05 -2.23
CA MET A 10 -3.51 -10.16 -2.90
C MET A 10 -2.69 -11.37 -2.44
N ALA A 11 -2.88 -11.85 -1.20
CA ALA A 11 -2.18 -13.04 -0.70
C ALA A 11 -2.69 -14.35 -1.33
N MET A 12 -3.88 -14.34 -1.93
CA MET A 12 -4.47 -15.49 -2.62
C MET A 12 -4.35 -15.42 -4.14
N ALA A 13 -3.81 -14.33 -4.70
CA ALA A 13 -3.75 -14.10 -6.15
C ALA A 13 -2.99 -15.21 -6.92
N ASP A 14 -1.91 -15.71 -6.32
CA ASP A 14 -1.06 -16.77 -6.89
C ASP A 14 -1.31 -18.15 -6.27
N ALA A 15 -2.21 -18.25 -5.29
CA ALA A 15 -2.54 -19.51 -4.61
C ALA A 15 -3.61 -20.32 -5.36
N ARG A 16 -3.62 -20.25 -6.70
CA ARG A 16 -4.68 -20.84 -7.55
C ARG A 16 -4.75 -22.37 -7.50
N GLU A 17 -3.67 -23.03 -7.08
CA GLU A 17 -3.57 -24.49 -6.95
C GLU A 17 -3.68 -24.98 -5.50
N ALA A 18 -3.94 -24.09 -4.54
CA ALA A 18 -4.14 -24.52 -3.16
C ALA A 18 -5.49 -25.21 -3.00
N ASP A 19 -5.58 -26.27 -2.18
CA ASP A 19 -6.82 -26.92 -1.72
C ASP A 19 -7.68 -25.98 -0.82
N LEU A 20 -7.64 -24.68 -1.07
CA LEU A 20 -8.28 -23.62 -0.30
C LEU A 20 -9.38 -22.97 -1.14
N VAL A 21 -10.56 -22.84 -0.55
CA VAL A 21 -11.67 -22.09 -1.14
C VAL A 21 -11.65 -20.66 -0.60
N THR A 22 -11.52 -19.68 -1.49
CA THR A 22 -11.58 -18.26 -1.13
C THR A 22 -12.99 -17.69 -1.30
N ARG A 23 -13.38 -16.77 -0.42
CA ARG A 23 -14.64 -16.02 -0.51
C ARG A 23 -14.36 -14.53 -0.29
N PRO A 24 -14.86 -13.63 -1.15
CA PRO A 24 -14.66 -12.19 -0.96
C PRO A 24 -15.43 -11.72 0.28
N LEU A 25 -14.74 -11.01 1.18
CA LEU A 25 -15.31 -10.44 2.41
C LEU A 25 -15.19 -8.91 2.47
N GLY A 26 -14.88 -8.25 1.35
CA GLY A 26 -14.62 -6.81 1.31
C GLY A 26 -15.77 -5.94 1.83
N GLN A 27 -17.03 -6.39 1.69
CA GLN A 27 -18.19 -5.66 2.21
C GLN A 27 -18.28 -5.66 3.75
N LEU A 28 -17.63 -6.61 4.43
CA LEU A 28 -17.65 -6.70 5.90
C LEU A 28 -16.53 -5.88 6.54
N PHE A 29 -15.38 -5.77 5.88
CA PHE A 29 -14.18 -5.12 6.43
C PHE A 29 -13.83 -3.78 5.78
N GLY A 30 -14.48 -3.42 4.67
CA GLY A 30 -14.17 -2.21 3.92
C GLY A 30 -12.85 -2.29 3.14
N GLN A 31 -12.36 -1.13 2.70
CA GLN A 31 -11.10 -1.02 1.96
C GLN A 31 -9.93 -0.74 2.91
N ASN A 32 -8.82 -1.44 2.71
CA ASN A 32 -7.58 -1.23 3.44
C ASN A 32 -6.59 -0.46 2.57
N VAL A 33 -5.96 0.59 3.12
CA VAL A 33 -5.01 1.44 2.40
C VAL A 33 -3.59 1.21 2.92
N ALA A 34 -2.71 0.71 2.05
CA ALA A 34 -1.27 0.65 2.33
C ALA A 34 -0.65 2.05 2.21
N ARG A 35 0.15 2.45 3.20
CA ARG A 35 0.81 3.76 3.25
C ARG A 35 2.32 3.59 3.28
N ILE A 36 3.03 4.46 2.58
CA ILE A 36 4.49 4.56 2.62
C ILE A 36 4.86 5.72 3.54
N ALA A 37 5.77 5.48 4.46
CA ALA A 37 6.27 6.51 5.36
C ALA A 37 7.75 6.79 5.07
N VAL A 38 8.09 8.08 5.04
CA VAL A 38 9.47 8.55 4.87
C VAL A 38 9.83 9.40 6.08
N LYS A 39 11.03 9.19 6.64
CA LYS A 39 11.51 9.98 7.78
C LYS A 39 11.70 11.43 7.38
N ARG A 40 11.06 12.36 8.10
CA ARG A 40 11.25 13.80 7.92
C ARG A 40 12.73 14.18 8.08
N GLY A 41 13.23 15.00 7.15
CA GLY A 41 14.64 15.43 7.12
C GLY A 41 15.62 14.37 6.63
N ALA A 42 15.16 13.18 6.21
CA ALA A 42 16.01 12.23 5.53
C ALA A 42 16.38 12.74 4.13
N TYR A 43 17.64 12.53 3.74
CA TYR A 43 18.09 12.77 2.38
C TYR A 43 17.58 11.65 1.46
N LEU A 44 16.62 11.97 0.60
CA LEU A 44 16.06 11.04 -0.38
C LEU A 44 16.93 11.04 -1.65
N ARG A 45 17.54 9.89 -1.93
CA ARG A 45 18.29 9.66 -3.17
C ARG A 45 17.32 9.39 -4.32
N ASP A 46 17.79 9.56 -5.56
CA ASP A 46 16.95 9.41 -6.76
C ASP A 46 16.24 8.06 -6.85
N PHE A 47 16.87 6.96 -6.41
CA PHE A 47 16.24 5.65 -6.39
C PHE A 47 15.00 5.57 -5.50
N VAL A 48 14.89 6.42 -4.46
CA VAL A 48 13.73 6.43 -3.56
C VAL A 48 12.50 6.98 -4.28
N TYR A 49 12.70 8.02 -5.10
CA TYR A 49 11.63 8.56 -5.94
C TYR A 49 11.19 7.54 -6.99
N HIS A 50 12.15 6.86 -7.64
CA HIS A 50 11.83 5.78 -8.57
C HIS A 50 11.08 4.62 -7.89
N PHE A 51 11.50 4.22 -6.70
CA PHE A 51 10.81 3.17 -5.93
C PHE A 51 9.36 3.54 -5.60
N ALA A 52 9.10 4.79 -5.22
CA ALA A 52 7.74 5.23 -4.93
C ALA A 52 6.84 5.20 -6.18
N THR A 53 7.36 5.58 -7.35
CA THR A 53 6.64 5.50 -8.63
C THR A 53 6.32 4.06 -9.03
N LEU A 54 7.15 3.07 -8.64
CA LEU A 54 6.85 1.66 -8.85
C LEU A 54 5.65 1.17 -8.01
N LEU A 55 5.36 1.83 -6.89
CA LEU A 55 4.23 1.49 -6.02
C LEU A 55 2.94 2.20 -6.46
N SER A 56 3.05 3.43 -6.94
CA SER A 56 1.97 4.12 -7.64
C SER A 56 2.55 5.25 -8.48
N ASP A 57 2.04 5.35 -9.70
CA ASP A 57 2.17 6.47 -10.64
C ASP A 57 1.77 7.83 -10.05
N ARG A 58 0.95 7.86 -9.01
CA ARG A 58 0.59 9.11 -8.29
C ARG A 58 1.71 9.59 -7.37
N LEU A 59 2.63 8.72 -6.93
CA LEU A 59 3.72 9.04 -6.01
C LEU A 59 4.94 9.61 -6.76
N ASP A 60 4.75 10.76 -7.40
CA ASP A 60 5.82 11.45 -8.11
C ASP A 60 6.75 12.24 -7.16
N ARG A 61 7.85 12.76 -7.73
CA ARG A 61 8.87 13.51 -6.99
C ARG A 61 8.29 14.77 -6.33
N ASP A 62 7.34 15.43 -6.97
CA ASP A 62 6.72 16.66 -6.49
C ASP A 62 5.83 16.37 -5.29
N LEU A 63 5.04 15.30 -5.34
CA LEU A 63 4.16 14.85 -4.28
C LEU A 63 4.96 14.47 -3.02
N ILE A 64 6.05 13.72 -3.20
CA ILE A 64 6.95 13.35 -2.10
C ILE A 64 7.67 14.57 -1.55
N SER A 65 8.13 15.49 -2.40
CA SER A 65 8.76 16.74 -1.95
C SER A 65 7.80 17.58 -1.10
N LYS A 66 6.55 17.75 -1.56
CA LYS A 66 5.49 18.42 -0.79
C LYS A 66 5.24 17.73 0.55
N ALA A 67 5.13 16.40 0.58
CA ALA A 67 4.96 15.64 1.82
C ALA A 67 6.11 15.86 2.82
N MET A 68 7.35 16.00 2.32
CA MET A 68 8.53 16.26 3.15
C MET A 68 8.57 17.69 3.73
N THR A 69 7.92 18.67 3.08
CA THR A 69 7.79 20.05 3.58
C THR A 69 6.75 20.20 4.70
N GLY A 70 5.94 19.18 4.98
CA GLY A 70 5.14 19.11 6.19
C GLY A 70 3.81 19.88 6.18
N HIS A 71 3.18 20.07 5.02
CA HIS A 71 1.75 20.37 4.99
C HIS A 71 0.99 19.05 5.21
N ILE A 72 0.65 18.79 6.48
CA ILE A 72 -0.11 17.61 6.93
C ILE A 72 -1.59 17.72 6.51
N ASP A 73 -2.02 18.90 6.09
CA ASP A 73 -3.41 19.18 5.81
C ASP A 73 -3.81 18.64 4.43
N HIS A 74 -4.65 17.59 4.47
CA HIS A 74 -5.38 17.00 3.36
C HIS A 74 -4.54 16.29 2.28
N TYR A 75 -4.08 15.07 2.61
CA TYR A 75 -4.06 13.97 1.63
C TYR A 75 -5.38 13.21 1.71
N GLU A 76 -6.48 13.89 1.39
CA GLU A 76 -7.73 13.19 1.13
C GLU A 76 -7.77 12.78 -0.34
N LEU A 77 -7.98 11.49 -0.53
CA LEU A 77 -8.25 10.80 -1.79
C LEU A 77 -9.65 11.13 -2.28
#